data_AF-A0A945ZLE2-F1
#
_entry.id   AF-A0A945ZLE2-F1
#
_cell.length_a   1.000
_cell.length_b   1.000
_cell.length_c   1.000
_cell.angle_alpha   90.00
_cell.angle_beta   90.00
_cell.angle_gamma   90.00
#
_symmetry.space_group_name_H-M   'P 1'
#
loop_
_entity.id
_entity.type
_entity.pdbx_description
1 polymer ?
#
loop_
_entity_poly.entity_id
_entity_poly.type
_entity_poly.pdbx_seq_one_letter_code
_entity_poly.pdbx_strand_id
1 'polypeptide(L)' 'MIKKTLRISLGVSLVIIGLIGGLIPIFQGWMFGIPGLIILADYFPPIHKLLVWAKKKAGFSKKK' A
#
# COMPACT_ATOMS: atom_id res chain seq x y z
N MET A 1 -3.99 28.69 -19.86
CA MET A 1 -5.07 28.46 -18.86
C MET A 1 -5.03 27.05 -18.25
N ILE A 2 -4.81 25.99 -19.05
CA ILE A 2 -4.65 24.58 -18.60
C ILE A 2 -3.70 24.41 -17.39
N LYS A 3 -2.54 25.09 -17.38
CA LYS A 3 -1.54 24.96 -16.30
C LYS A 3 -2.07 25.37 -14.93
N LYS A 4 -3.01 26.31 -14.87
CA LYS A 4 -3.58 26.83 -13.61
C LYS A 4 -4.63 25.85 -13.06
N THR A 5 -5.50 25.34 -13.93
CA THR A 5 -6.47 24.30 -13.59
C THR A 5 -5.81 23.01 -13.12
N LEU A 6 -4.74 22.57 -13.80
CA LEU A 6 -3.96 21.40 -13.38
C LEU A 6 -3.32 21.59 -12.00
N ARG A 7 -2.73 22.77 -11.74
CA ARG A 7 -2.07 23.05 -10.45
C ARG A 7 -3.06 23.13 -9.29
N ILE A 8 -4.25 23.66 -9.54
CA ILE A 8 -5.35 23.72 -8.56
C ILE A 8 -5.94 22.32 -8.33
N SER A 9 -6.23 21.57 -9.40
CA SER A 9 -6.75 20.21 -9.30
C SER A 9 -5.78 19.28 -8.56
N LEU A 10 -4.48 19.36 -8.86
CA LEU A 10 -3.44 18.61 -8.13
C LEU A 10 -3.39 19.02 -6.65
N GLY A 11 -3.42 20.31 -6.36
CA GLY A 11 -3.43 20.81 -4.97
C GLY A 11 -4.62 20.30 -4.16
N VAL A 12 -5.82 20.32 -4.74
CA VAL A 12 -7.05 19.82 -4.10
C VAL A 12 -7.00 18.31 -3.88
N SER A 13 -6.53 17.54 -4.87
CA SER A 13 -6.34 16.09 -4.71
C SER A 13 -5.34 15.75 -3.61
N LEU A 14 -4.24 16.52 -3.50
CA LEU A 14 -3.23 16.35 -2.44
C LEU A 14 -3.80 16.66 -1.04
N VAL A 15 -4.60 17.71 -0.91
CA VAL A 15 -5.26 18.07 0.37
C VAL A 15 -6.25 16.98 0.79
N ILE A 16 -7.04 16.44 -0.14
CA ILE A 16 -7.99 15.36 0.16
C ILE A 16 -7.27 14.08 0.61
N ILE A 17 -6.19 13.68 -0.07
CA ILE A 17 -5.37 12.53 0.33
C ILE A 17 -4.71 12.78 1.69
N GLY A 18 -4.20 13.99 1.94
CA GLY A 18 -3.62 14.38 3.23
C GLY A 18 -4.63 14.36 4.37
N LEU A 19 -5.87 14.79 4.12
CA LEU A 19 -6.96 14.75 5.11
C LEU A 19 -7.43 13.32 5.37
N ILE A 20 -7.62 12.50 4.34
CA ILE A 20 -8.01 11.08 4.50
C ILE A 20 -6.89 10.30 5.21
N GLY A 21 -5.63 10.55 4.84
CA GLY A 21 -4.46 9.94 5.46
C GLY A 21 -4.18 10.44 6.88
N GLY A 22 -4.62 11.66 7.23
CA GLY A 22 -4.49 12.24 8.57
C GLY A 22 -5.63 11.86 9.52
N LEU A 23 -6.86 11.70 9.03
CA LEU A 23 -8.03 11.38 9.86
C LEU A 23 -8.26 9.89 10.09
N ILE A 24 -7.77 8.99 9.23
CA ILE A 24 -8.03 7.55 9.34
C ILE A 24 -6.76 6.76 9.69
N PRO A 25 -6.50 6.44 10.97
CA PRO A 25 -5.47 5.48 11.36
C PRO A 25 -6.08 4.15 11.83
N ILE A 26 -7.08 3.58 11.15
CA ILE A 26 -7.75 2.34 11.64
C ILE A 26 -7.71 1.19 10.63
N PHE A 27 -7.89 1.45 9.34
CA PHE A 27 -7.71 0.45 8.29
C PHE A 27 -6.54 0.83 7.42
N GLN A 28 -5.36 0.83 8.05
CA GLN A 28 -4.12 0.72 7.33
C GLN A 28 -4.25 -0.48 6.38
N GLY A 29 -4.44 -0.25 5.08
CA GLY A 29 -4.73 -1.31 4.11
C GLY A 29 -3.67 -2.41 4.09
N TRP A 30 -2.51 -2.17 4.70
CA TRP A 30 -1.46 -3.15 4.97
C TRP A 30 -1.73 -4.06 6.17
N MET A 31 -2.45 -3.63 7.21
CA MET A 31 -2.85 -4.46 8.37
C MET A 31 -3.76 -5.63 7.96
N PHE A 32 -4.60 -5.44 6.94
CA PHE A 32 -5.43 -6.52 6.37
C PHE A 32 -4.85 -7.06 5.06
N GLY A 33 -4.15 -6.23 4.28
CA GLY A 33 -3.51 -6.63 3.05
C GLY A 33 -2.37 -7.61 3.26
N ILE A 34 -1.50 -7.43 4.26
CA ILE A 34 -0.38 -8.35 4.51
C ILE A 34 -0.88 -9.72 4.98
N PRO A 35 -1.75 -9.86 6.01
CA PRO A 35 -2.30 -11.16 6.40
C PRO A 35 -3.12 -11.81 5.28
N GLY A 36 -3.91 -11.03 4.54
CA GLY A 36 -4.69 -11.53 3.40
C GLY A 36 -3.81 -12.04 2.25
N LEU A 37 -2.71 -11.34 1.92
CA LEU A 37 -1.77 -11.79 0.91
C LEU A 37 -1.02 -13.06 1.36
N ILE A 38 -0.72 -13.19 2.66
CA ILE A 38 -0.10 -14.40 3.25
C ILE A 38 -1.02 -15.60 3.07
N ILE A 39 -2.30 -15.47 3.43
CA ILE A 39 -3.28 -16.56 3.25
C ILE A 39 -3.44 -16.89 1.76
N LEU A 40 -3.56 -15.88 0.90
CA LEU A 40 -3.77 -16.09 -0.54
C LEU A 40 -2.54 -16.72 -1.22
N ALA A 41 -1.34 -16.42 -0.75
CA ALA A 41 -0.11 -17.03 -1.21
C ALA A 41 -0.07 -18.55 -0.95
N ASP A 42 -0.61 -19.04 0.17
CA ASP A 42 -0.60 -20.48 0.47
C ASP A 42 -1.48 -21.30 -0.51
N TYR A 43 -2.51 -20.67 -1.10
CA TYR A 43 -3.38 -21.31 -2.10
C TYR A 43 -2.90 -21.11 -3.54
N PHE A 44 -2.22 -20.01 -3.85
CA PHE A 44 -1.79 -19.67 -5.21
C PHE A 44 -0.25 -19.64 -5.35
N PRO A 45 0.34 -20.63 -6.06
CA PRO A 45 1.78 -20.68 -6.32
C PRO A 45 2.43 -19.40 -6.88
N PRO A 46 1.79 -18.63 -7.80
CA PRO A 46 2.40 -17.39 -8.31
C PRO A 46 2.39 -16.26 -7.28
N ILE A 47 1.37 -16.19 -6.42
CA ILE A 47 1.24 -15.16 -5.38
C ILE A 47 2.24 -15.43 -4.25
N HIS A 48 2.51 -16.71 -3.95
CA HIS A 48 3.56 -17.09 -3.01
C HIS A 48 4.95 -16.58 -3.41
N LYS A 49 5.31 -16.66 -4.70
CA LYS A 49 6.60 -16.15 -5.19
C LYS A 49 6.71 -14.64 -5.03
N LEU A 50 5.63 -13.91 -5.32
CA LEU A 50 5.57 -12.45 -5.13
C LEU A 50 5.68 -12.07 -3.65
N LEU A 51 5.04 -12.83 -2.77
CA LEU A 51 5.09 -12.61 -1.32
C LEU A 51 6.48 -12.90 -0.75
N VAL A 52 7.12 -13.99 -1.17
CA VAL A 52 8.50 -14.33 -0.78
C VAL A 52 9.49 -13.27 -1.28
N TRP A 53 9.30 -12.77 -2.51
CA TRP A 53 10.10 -11.67 -3.05
C TRP A 53 9.89 -10.37 -2.25
N ALA A 54 8.64 -10.02 -1.94
CA ALA A 54 8.31 -8.85 -1.14
C ALA A 54 8.88 -8.96 0.29
N LYS A 55 8.80 -10.13 0.91
CA LYS A 55 9.36 -10.42 2.24
C LYS A 55 10.88 -10.31 2.26
N LYS A 56 11.55 -10.79 1.21
CA LYS A 56 13.02 -10.67 1.03
C LYS A 56 13.43 -9.21 0.83
N LYS A 57 12.66 -8.44 0.07
CA LYS A 57 12.92 -7.02 -0.19
C LYS A 57 12.63 -6.14 1.04
N ALA A 58 11.65 -6.51 1.85
CA ALA A 58 11.27 -5.81 3.07
C ALA A 58 12.24 -6.04 4.25
N GLY A 59 13.28 -6.85 4.09
CA GLY A 59 14.27 -7.07 5.16
C GLY A 59 13.74 -7.86 6.35
N PHE A 60 12.60 -8.56 6.23
CA PHE A 60 12.18 -9.63 7.15
C PHE A 60 13.07 -10.85 6.98
N SER A 61 14.38 -10.65 7.13
CA SER A 61 15.35 -11.70 7.35
C SER A 61 15.00 -12.27 8.72
N LYS A 62 14.37 -13.44 8.75
CA LYS A 62 14.34 -14.28 9.95
C LYS A 62 15.78 -14.34 10.47
N LYS A 63 16.08 -13.66 11.58
CA LYS A 63 17.14 -14.14 12.45
C LYS A 63 16.62 -15.47 13.00
N LYS A 64 17.26 -16.51 12.49
CA LYS A 64 17.36 -17.90 12.92
C LYS A 64 16.53 -18.29 14.14
#